data_AF-A0A7N4P3S4-F1
#
_entry.id   AF-A0A7N4P3S4-F1
#
_cell.length_a   1.000
_cell.length_b   1.000
_cell.length_c   1.000
_cell.angle_alpha   90.00
_cell.angle_beta   90.00
_cell.angle_gamma   90.00
#
_symmetry.space_group_name_H-M   'P 1'
#
loop_
_entity.id
_entity.type
_entity.pdbx_description
1 polymer ?
#
loop_
_entity_poly.entity_id
_entity_poly.type
_entity_poly.pdbx_seq_one_letter_code
_entity_poly.pdbx_strand_id
1 'polypeptide(L)'
;GDHGILLINCVQLATDVQNTIKTNTSFVVSLVDHLKEECDHLGPGLSDMCKTCISQYSEIVVQMMPHMQPREICGYARFCADKKMAL
;
A
#
# COMPACT_ATOMS: atom_id res chain seq x y z
N GLY A 1 -11.51 -22.00 -4.67
CA GLY A 1 -10.56 -22.29 -3.57
C GLY A 1 -10.08 -20.98 -2.98
N ASP A 2 -9.67 -21.01 -1.71
CA ASP A 2 -9.34 -19.83 -0.88
C ASP A 2 -8.45 -18.75 -1.54
N HIS A 3 -7.51 -19.15 -2.39
CA HIS A 3 -6.63 -18.21 -3.12
C HIS A 3 -7.38 -17.28 -4.10
N GLY A 4 -8.51 -17.73 -4.65
CA GLY A 4 -9.34 -16.89 -5.51
C GLY A 4 -10.07 -15.79 -4.75
N ILE A 5 -10.39 -16.02 -3.47
CA ILE A 5 -11.09 -15.05 -2.62
C ILE A 5 -10.13 -13.94 -2.17
N LEU A 6 -8.89 -14.29 -1.81
CA LEU A 6 -7.85 -13.32 -1.45
C LEU A 6 -7.57 -12.32 -2.57
N LEU A 7 -7.53 -12.79 -3.82
CA LEU A 7 -7.37 -11.93 -4.98
C LEU A 7 -8.54 -10.95 -5.15
N ILE A 8 -9.78 -11.44 -5.08
CA ILE A 8 -10.99 -10.63 -5.23
C ILE A 8 -11.02 -9.54 -4.15
N ASN A 9 -10.76 -9.90 -2.90
CA ASN A 9 -10.78 -8.96 -1.78
C ASN A 9 -9.69 -7.90 -1.92
N CYS A 10 -8.49 -8.28 -2.35
CA CYS A 10 -7.42 -7.31 -2.59
C CYS A 10 -7.79 -6.35 -3.72
N VAL A 11 -8.32 -6.85 -4.85
CA VAL A 11 -8.69 -5.99 -5.99
C VAL A 11 -9.77 -4.99 -5.60
N GLN A 12 -10.76 -5.43 -4.82
CA GLN A 12 -11.80 -4.56 -4.29
C GLN A 12 -11.19 -3.49 -3.38
N LEU A 13 -10.38 -3.90 -2.41
CA LEU A 13 -9.70 -2.97 -1.49
C LEU A 13 -8.83 -1.95 -2.22
N ALA A 14 -8.03 -2.39 -3.19
CA ALA A 14 -7.16 -1.51 -3.97
C ALA A 14 -7.98 -0.49 -4.79
N THR A 15 -9.11 -0.93 -5.35
CA THR A 15 -10.04 -0.04 -6.07
C THR A 15 -10.66 1.01 -5.13
N ASP A 16 -11.09 0.60 -3.95
CA ASP A 16 -11.69 1.49 -2.96
C ASP A 16 -10.66 2.53 -2.47
N VAL A 17 -9.44 2.09 -2.15
CA VAL A 17 -8.33 2.97 -1.78
C VAL A 17 -8.00 3.97 -2.90
N GLN A 18 -7.96 3.53 -4.16
CA GLN A 18 -7.74 4.43 -5.30
C GLN A 18 -8.82 5.51 -5.40
N ASN A 19 -10.08 5.14 -5.18
CA ASN A 19 -11.19 6.09 -5.20
C ASN A 19 -11.09 7.07 -4.03
N THR A 20 -10.76 6.59 -2.83
CA THR A 20 -10.57 7.44 -1.65
C THR A 20 -9.41 8.42 -1.85
N ILE A 21 -8.26 7.98 -2.36
CA ILE A 21 -7.12 8.87 -2.63
C ILE A 21 -7.50 10.01 -3.59
N LYS A 22 -8.30 9.72 -4.63
CA LYS A 22 -8.75 10.72 -5.61
C LYS A 22 -9.74 11.73 -5.04
N THR A 23 -10.50 11.36 -4.01
CA THR A 23 -11.66 12.12 -3.54
C THR A 23 -11.49 12.69 -2.14
N ASN A 24 -10.53 12.18 -1.37
CA ASN A 24 -10.30 12.51 0.02
C ASN A 24 -8.81 12.73 0.27
N THR A 25 -8.41 14.00 0.29
CA THR A 25 -7.01 14.40 0.48
C THR A 25 -6.53 14.19 1.91
N SER A 26 -7.42 14.18 2.92
CA SER A 26 -7.01 13.95 4.31
C SER A 26 -6.73 12.47 4.59
N PHE A 27 -7.38 11.55 3.87
CA PHE A 27 -7.11 10.12 3.98
C PHE A 27 -5.63 9.78 3.76
N VAL A 28 -5.00 10.38 2.75
CA VAL A 28 -3.57 10.17 2.46
C VAL A 28 -2.70 10.58 3.64
N VAL A 29 -2.93 11.77 4.20
CA VAL A 29 -2.16 12.29 5.33
C VAL A 29 -2.29 11.35 6.53
N SER A 30 -3.52 10.99 6.90
CA SER A 30 -3.78 10.08 8.02
C SER A 30 -3.19 8.68 7.79
N LEU A 31 -3.23 8.15 6.57
CA LEU A 31 -2.65 6.86 6.24
C LEU A 31 -1.12 6.89 6.38
N VAL A 32 -0.46 7.92 5.87
CA VAL A 32 0.99 8.06 5.95
C VAL A 32 1.46 8.25 7.39
N ASP A 33 0.73 9.03 8.19
CA ASP A 33 1.07 9.23 9.59
C ASP A 33 0.87 7.94 10.40
N HIS A 34 -0.21 7.20 10.15
CA HIS A 34 -0.42 5.91 10.78
C HIS A 34 0.70 4.91 10.43
N LEU A 35 1.15 4.85 9.17
CA LEU A 35 2.28 4.00 8.80
C LEU A 35 3.58 4.39 9.51
N LYS A 36 3.78 5.68 9.82
CA LYS A 36 4.94 6.12 10.62
C LYS A 36 4.81 5.71 12.09
N GLU A 37 3.60 5.69 12.64
CA GLU A 37 3.36 5.18 14.00
C GLU A 37 3.72 3.69 14.07
N GLU A 38 3.38 2.91 13.04
CA GLU A 38 3.73 1.48 12.99
C GLU A 38 5.25 1.24 12.99
N CYS A 39 6.06 2.19 12.52
CA CYS A 39 7.52 2.10 12.62
C CYS A 39 8.03 2.04 14.07
N ASP A 40 7.26 2.55 15.04
CA ASP A 40 7.67 2.54 16.46
C ASP A 40 7.76 1.13 17.05
N HIS A 41 7.09 0.15 16.42
CA HIS A 41 7.19 -1.25 16.79
C HIS A 41 8.53 -1.90 16.39
N LEU A 42 9.35 -1.26 15.55
CA LEU A 42 10.62 -1.81 15.08
C LEU A 42 11.79 -1.61 16.06
N GLY A 43 11.58 -0.85 17.14
CA GLY A 43 12.57 -0.57 18.16
C GLY A 43 13.56 0.55 17.80
N PRO A 44 14.49 0.87 18.73
CA PRO A 44 15.38 2.02 18.59
C PRO A 44 16.31 1.89 17.37
N GLY A 45 16.50 2.99 16.63
CA GLY A 45 17.32 3.05 15.42
C GLY A 45 16.58 2.65 14.14
N LEU A 46 15.83 1.55 14.16
CA LEU A 46 15.00 1.13 13.01
C LEU A 46 13.73 1.98 12.84
N SER A 47 13.12 2.44 13.95
CA SER A 47 11.95 3.31 13.88
C SER A 47 12.23 4.59 13.08
N ASP A 48 13.30 5.32 13.41
CA ASP A 48 13.63 6.57 12.72
C ASP A 48 13.91 6.34 11.24
N MET A 49 14.67 5.29 10.91
CA MET A 49 14.95 4.91 9.52
C MET A 49 13.66 4.58 8.76
N CYS A 50 12.75 3.82 9.37
CA CYS A 50 11.45 3.48 8.79
C CYS A 50 10.60 4.73 8.54
N LYS A 51 10.51 5.65 9.51
CA LYS A 51 9.78 6.93 9.37
C LYS A 51 10.37 7.80 8.25
N THR A 52 11.70 7.81 8.12
CA THR A 52 12.40 8.50 7.02
C THR A 52 12.12 7.84 5.68
N CYS A 53 12.10 6.50 5.59
CA CYS A 53 11.70 5.79 4.37
C CYS A 53 10.27 6.13 3.97
N ILE A 54 9.31 6.05 4.90
CA ILE A 54 7.90 6.37 4.62
C ILE A 54 7.78 7.80 4.12
N SER A 55 8.40 8.77 4.82
CA SER A 55 8.32 10.19 4.43
C SER A 55 8.89 10.47 3.05
N GLN A 56 9.93 9.75 2.63
CA GLN A 56 10.55 9.93 1.31
C GLN A 56 9.73 9.32 0.17
N TYR A 57 9.11 8.17 0.40
CA TYR A 57 8.48 7.39 -0.67
C TYR A 57 6.96 7.52 -0.71
N SER A 58 6.31 7.90 0.39
CA SER A 58 4.84 7.92 0.49
C SER A 58 4.19 8.82 -0.57
N GLU A 59 4.75 10.01 -0.78
CA GLU A 59 4.23 10.97 -1.77
C GLU A 59 4.26 10.40 -3.19
N ILE A 60 5.38 9.77 -3.56
CA ILE A 60 5.55 9.14 -4.87
C ILE A 60 4.55 7.99 -5.03
N VAL A 61 4.40 7.13 -4.02
CA VAL A 61 3.46 6.00 -4.06
C VAL A 61 2.01 6.48 -4.17
N VAL A 62 1.64 7.53 -3.44
CA VAL A 62 0.29 8.12 -3.50
C VAL A 62 0.00 8.67 -4.89
N GLN A 63 0.97 9.34 -5.52
CA GLN A 63 0.80 9.86 -6.88
C GLN A 63 0.70 8.74 -7.92
N MET A 64 1.42 7.63 -7.73
CA MET A 64 1.37 6.48 -8.65
C MET A 64 0.11 5.63 -8.50
N MET A 65 -0.38 5.47 -7.26
CA MET A 65 -1.45 4.53 -6.94
C MET A 65 -2.73 4.68 -7.79
N PRO A 66 -3.23 5.90 -8.10
CA PRO A 66 -4.35 6.12 -9.01
C PRO A 66 -4.20 5.58 -10.43
N HIS A 67 -2.96 5.36 -10.90
CA HIS A 67 -2.62 5.00 -12.27
C HIS A 67 -2.28 3.52 -12.44
N MET A 68 -2.09 2.78 -11.34
CA MET A 68 -1.79 1.35 -11.37
C MET A 68 -3.08 0.53 -11.56
N GLN A 69 -2.98 -0.63 -12.20
CA GLN A 69 -4.12 -1.56 -12.20
C GLN A 69 -4.26 -2.20 -10.81
N PRO A 70 -5.47 -2.27 -10.22
CA PRO A 70 -5.68 -2.92 -8.91
C PRO A 70 -5.08 -4.33 -8.82
N ARG A 71 -5.13 -5.08 -9.92
CA ARG A 71 -4.55 -6.43 -10.01
C ARG A 71 -3.02 -6.44 -9.91
N GLU A 72 -2.35 -5.41 -10.42
CA GLU A 72 -0.89 -5.26 -10.30
C GLU A 72 -0.50 -4.90 -8.86
N ILE A 73 -1.26 -4.01 -8.21
CA ILE A 73 -1.10 -3.69 -6.78
C ILE A 73 -1.19 -4.98 -5.95
N CYS A 74 -2.21 -5.81 -6.21
CA CYS A 74 -2.38 -7.10 -5.55
C CYS A 74 -1.27 -8.11 -5.87
N GLY A 75 -0.64 -7.99 -7.05
CA GLY A 75 0.55 -8.75 -7.39
C GLY A 75 1.75 -8.35 -6.53
N TYR A 76 2.04 -7.05 -6.40
CA TYR A 76 3.09 -6.54 -5.52
C TYR A 76 2.85 -6.87 -4.06
N ALA A 77 1.59 -6.78 -3.60
CA ALA A 77 1.19 -7.16 -2.25
C ALA A 77 1.12 -8.68 -2.03
N ARG A 78 1.45 -9.49 -3.05
CA ARG A 78 1.49 -10.97 -3.03
C ARG A 78 0.14 -11.64 -2.74
N PHE A 79 -0.95 -10.96 -3.02
CA PHE A 79 -2.31 -11.53 -3.03
C PHE A 79 -2.66 -12.22 -4.36
N CYS A 80 -1.82 -12.05 -5.40
CA CYS A 80 -1.87 -12.81 -6.65
C CYS A 80 -0.76 -13.88 -6.67
N ALA A 81 -1.10 -15.16 -6.87
CA ALA A 81 -0.12 -16.23 -7.14
C ALA A 81 0.36 -16.25 -8.62
N ASP A 82 0.36 -15.09 -9.28
CA ASP A 82 0.83 -15.02 -10.66
C ASP A 82 2.35 -15.10 -10.69
N LYS A 83 2.85 -16.23 -11.21
CA LYS A 83 4.28 -16.51 -11.45
C LYS A 83 5.03 -15.45 -12.28
N LYS A 84 4.33 -14.44 -12.80
CA LYS A 84 4.88 -13.39 -13.67
C LYS A 84 5.41 -12.17 -12.91
N MET A 85 5.13 -12.05 -11.60
CA MET A 85 5.65 -10.97 -10.74
C MET A 85 6.60 -11.49 -9.63
N ALA A 86 7.10 -12.71 -9.77
CA ALA A 86 8.29 -13.13 -9.04
C ALA A 86 9.50 -12.60 -9.83
N LEU A 87 10.09 -11.50 -9.36
CA LEU A 87 11.46 -11.13 -9.73
C LEU A 87 12.43 -12.10 -9.03
#